data_AF-A0A937BU43-F1
#
_entry.id   AF-A0A937BU43-F1
#
_cell.length_a   1.000
_cell.length_b   1.000
_cell.length_c   1.000
_cell.angle_alpha   90.00
_cell.angle_beta   90.00
_cell.angle_gamma   90.00
#
_symmetry.space_group_name_H-M   'P 1'
#
loop_
_entity.id
_entity.type
_entity.pdbx_description
1 polymer ?
#
loop_
_entity_poly.entity_id
_entity_poly.type
_entity_poly.pdbx_seq_one_letter_code
_entity_poly.pdbx_strand_id
1 'polypeptide(L)'
;MKRNYLLLLLSLLSVSSFAQLTVQSGATFFIQSGATVTVQGDVTSNADIQGSGALLMKGSALQTINLNGFSVQNLQIDNAANISLGGAATVGTSLAFTTGKVSLNGFDLSIGSAASITGADNTKFVVTNSTGRLVKNALSTTPFTYPVGFDGSSYNPTSITQNGTSDDIGVRCLQNALTTGATGAAFVKEVVDASWSITEAVAGGSNLSITSTWNAGDELPGFNRAKTGISYFDGIGWDLTNANVAAATGTGPYSITRSSVRNLGVFAVGGRPIFNS
;
A
#
# COMPACT_ATOMS: atom_id res chain seq x y z
N MET A 1 4.24 -20.21 -68.44
CA MET A 1 4.94 -19.49 -67.36
C MET A 1 4.05 -18.32 -66.94
N LYS A 2 3.52 -18.14 -65.73
CA LYS A 2 3.80 -18.62 -64.37
C LYS A 2 2.46 -18.67 -63.60
N ARG A 3 2.24 -19.67 -62.74
CA ARG A 3 1.06 -19.80 -61.88
C ARG A 3 1.41 -19.22 -60.51
N ASN A 4 0.86 -18.06 -60.16
CA ASN A 4 1.13 -17.41 -58.87
C ASN A 4 0.21 -18.02 -57.79
N TYR A 5 0.80 -18.68 -56.81
CA TYR A 5 0.11 -19.14 -55.61
C TYR A 5 0.12 -18.02 -54.58
N LEU A 6 -1.07 -17.53 -54.20
CA LEU A 6 -1.23 -16.65 -53.07
C LEU A 6 -1.28 -17.52 -51.80
N LEU A 7 -0.19 -17.57 -51.03
CA LEU A 7 -0.22 -18.14 -49.68
C LEU A 7 -0.89 -17.12 -48.75
N LEU A 8 -2.09 -17.44 -48.26
CA LEU A 8 -2.74 -16.72 -47.17
C LEU A 8 -2.18 -17.26 -45.84
N LEU A 9 -1.25 -16.54 -45.21
CA LEU A 9 -0.85 -16.84 -43.83
C LEU A 9 -1.98 -16.39 -42.89
N LEU A 10 -2.78 -17.34 -42.40
CA LEU A 10 -3.68 -17.11 -41.26
C LEU A 10 -2.83 -17.19 -39.98
N SER A 11 -2.40 -16.04 -39.45
CA SER A 11 -1.88 -16.00 -38.08
C SER A 11 -3.05 -16.19 -37.11
N LEU A 12 -3.13 -17.36 -36.46
CA LEU A 12 -4.01 -17.59 -35.32
C LEU A 12 -3.61 -16.63 -34.18
N LEU A 13 -4.33 -15.51 -34.02
CA LEU A 13 -4.36 -14.82 -32.74
C LEU A 13 -5.15 -15.71 -31.77
N SER A 14 -4.45 -16.53 -30.99
CA SER A 14 -5.05 -17.16 -29.82
C SER A 14 -5.29 -16.08 -28.77
N VAL A 15 -6.52 -15.58 -28.66
CA VAL A 15 -6.93 -14.77 -27.51
C VAL A 15 -7.06 -15.72 -26.33
N SER A 16 -6.08 -15.74 -25.44
CA SER A 16 -6.17 -16.47 -24.18
C SER A 16 -7.26 -15.80 -23.32
N SER A 17 -8.43 -16.41 -23.23
CA SER A 17 -9.46 -16.01 -22.27
C SER A 17 -9.13 -16.64 -20.92
N PHE A 18 -8.91 -15.81 -19.90
CA PHE A 18 -8.78 -16.29 -18.53
C PHE A 18 -10.17 -16.39 -17.89
N ALA A 19 -10.31 -17.26 -16.87
CA ALA A 19 -11.55 -17.34 -16.10
C ALA A 19 -11.72 -16.07 -15.26
N GLN A 20 -12.61 -15.17 -15.69
CA GLN A 20 -13.00 -13.96 -14.97
C GLN A 20 -14.17 -14.23 -14.01
N LEU A 21 -14.31 -13.41 -12.98
CA LEU A 21 -15.45 -13.40 -12.08
C LEU A 21 -16.21 -12.08 -12.22
N THR A 22 -17.52 -12.15 -12.43
CA THR A 22 -18.40 -10.98 -12.43
C THR A 22 -19.58 -11.22 -11.50
N VAL A 23 -19.70 -10.41 -10.45
CA VAL A 23 -20.86 -10.42 -9.54
C VAL A 23 -21.69 -9.17 -9.83
N GLN A 24 -22.92 -9.39 -10.27
CA GLN A 24 -23.85 -8.33 -10.64
C GLN A 24 -24.48 -7.67 -9.40
N SER A 25 -24.96 -6.43 -9.57
CA SER A 25 -25.69 -5.74 -8.51
C SER A 25 -26.91 -6.55 -8.09
N GLY A 26 -27.11 -6.69 -6.78
CA GLY A 26 -28.20 -7.48 -6.19
C GLY A 26 -27.99 -9.00 -6.22
N ALA A 27 -26.88 -9.50 -6.78
CA ALA A 27 -26.53 -10.91 -6.67
C ALA A 27 -25.93 -11.22 -5.29
N THR A 28 -26.20 -12.42 -4.79
CA THR A 28 -25.50 -12.98 -3.63
C THR A 28 -24.37 -13.87 -4.12
N PHE A 29 -23.14 -13.51 -3.80
CA PHE A 29 -21.99 -14.39 -3.97
C PHE A 29 -21.39 -14.70 -2.60
N PHE A 30 -21.53 -15.95 -2.16
CA PHE A 30 -21.12 -16.39 -0.83
C PHE A 30 -20.09 -17.52 -0.94
N ILE A 31 -18.90 -17.31 -0.40
CA ILE A 31 -17.84 -18.31 -0.34
C ILE A 31 -17.87 -18.98 1.03
N GLN A 32 -18.25 -20.26 1.05
CA GLN A 32 -18.38 -21.04 2.28
C GLN A 32 -17.05 -21.19 3.03
N SER A 33 -17.14 -21.40 4.34
CA SER A 33 -15.96 -21.63 5.19
C SER A 33 -15.12 -22.79 4.65
N GLY A 34 -13.80 -22.58 4.57
CA GLY A 34 -12.85 -23.57 4.03
C GLY A 34 -12.84 -23.68 2.50
N ALA A 35 -13.77 -23.04 1.78
CA ALA A 35 -13.74 -22.99 0.33
C ALA A 35 -12.82 -21.87 -0.18
N THR A 36 -12.23 -22.10 -1.35
CA THR A 36 -11.46 -21.09 -2.08
C THR A 36 -11.98 -21.00 -3.51
N VAL A 37 -12.37 -19.81 -3.94
CA VAL A 37 -12.67 -19.50 -5.34
C VAL A 37 -11.40 -18.96 -5.98
N THR A 38 -10.81 -19.74 -6.88
CA THR A 38 -9.62 -19.31 -7.63
C THR A 38 -10.05 -18.61 -8.92
N VAL A 39 -9.56 -17.38 -9.11
CA VAL A 39 -9.80 -16.58 -10.32
C VAL A 39 -8.47 -16.36 -11.03
N GLN A 40 -8.43 -16.63 -12.33
CA GLN A 40 -7.24 -16.50 -13.17
C GLN A 40 -7.28 -15.27 -14.10
N GLY A 41 -8.47 -14.69 -14.30
CA GLY A 41 -8.70 -13.43 -15.02
C GLY A 41 -9.16 -12.31 -14.08
N ASP A 42 -9.78 -11.28 -14.63
CA ASP A 42 -10.22 -10.13 -13.83
C ASP A 42 -11.41 -10.46 -12.92
N VAL A 43 -11.56 -9.67 -11.85
CA VAL A 43 -12.71 -9.70 -10.95
C VAL A 43 -13.44 -8.37 -11.04
N THR A 44 -14.73 -8.39 -11.30
CA THR A 44 -15.63 -7.24 -11.14
C THR A 44 -16.77 -7.61 -10.21
N SER A 45 -16.98 -6.85 -9.15
CA SER A 45 -18.10 -7.05 -8.22
C SER A 45 -18.89 -5.75 -8.05
N ASN A 46 -20.22 -5.86 -8.10
CA ASN A 46 -21.16 -4.78 -7.75
C ASN A 46 -22.02 -5.17 -6.54
N ALA A 47 -21.50 -6.08 -5.71
CA ALA A 47 -22.08 -6.53 -4.46
C ALA A 47 -20.95 -7.05 -3.55
N ASP A 48 -21.22 -7.26 -2.27
CA ASP A 48 -20.28 -7.89 -1.36
C ASP A 48 -20.02 -9.36 -1.74
N ILE A 49 -18.76 -9.76 -1.73
CA ILE A 49 -18.33 -11.16 -1.77
C ILE A 49 -18.31 -11.66 -0.32
N GLN A 50 -19.38 -12.37 0.04
CA GLN A 50 -19.71 -12.74 1.40
C GLN A 50 -19.10 -14.09 1.80
N GLY A 51 -19.22 -14.43 3.08
CA GLY A 51 -18.79 -15.71 3.65
C GLY A 51 -17.34 -15.73 4.09
N SER A 52 -16.96 -16.74 4.87
CA SER A 52 -15.63 -16.85 5.48
C SER A 52 -14.61 -17.61 4.62
N GLY A 53 -14.98 -18.05 3.42
CA GLY A 53 -14.03 -18.59 2.45
C GLY A 53 -13.19 -17.51 1.79
N ALA A 54 -12.31 -17.91 0.87
CA ALA A 54 -11.33 -17.03 0.24
C ALA A 54 -11.58 -16.83 -1.27
N LEU A 55 -11.34 -15.61 -1.73
CA LEU A 55 -11.11 -15.29 -3.13
C LEU A 55 -9.60 -15.29 -3.39
N LEU A 56 -9.14 -16.18 -4.27
CA LEU A 56 -7.73 -16.34 -4.62
C LEU A 56 -7.45 -15.79 -6.03
N MET A 57 -6.60 -14.78 -6.10
CA MET A 57 -6.09 -14.22 -7.35
C MET A 57 -4.84 -15.00 -7.78
N LYS A 58 -4.93 -15.77 -8.87
CA LYS A 58 -3.87 -16.70 -9.32
C LYS A 58 -3.73 -16.76 -10.85
N GLY A 59 -3.73 -15.60 -11.50
CA GLY A 59 -3.48 -15.47 -12.94
C GLY A 59 -2.00 -15.65 -13.31
N SER A 60 -1.74 -15.83 -14.62
CA SER A 60 -0.39 -15.78 -15.20
C SER A 60 -0.03 -14.42 -15.81
N ALA A 61 -0.99 -13.49 -15.81
CA ALA A 61 -0.86 -12.10 -16.24
C ALA A 61 -1.38 -11.17 -15.14
N LEU A 62 -1.16 -9.86 -15.29
CA LEU A 62 -1.74 -8.85 -14.40
C LEU A 62 -3.26 -9.03 -14.35
N GLN A 63 -3.82 -9.18 -13.15
CA GLN A 63 -5.26 -9.20 -12.95
C GLN A 63 -5.75 -7.88 -12.37
N THR A 64 -6.91 -7.43 -12.83
CA THR A 64 -7.63 -6.29 -12.24
C THR A 64 -8.72 -6.80 -11.30
N ILE A 65 -8.79 -6.22 -10.10
CA ILE A 65 -9.92 -6.38 -9.20
C ILE A 65 -10.65 -5.04 -9.06
N ASN A 66 -11.91 -5.01 -9.47
CA ASN A 66 -12.80 -3.87 -9.26
C ASN A 66 -13.98 -4.32 -8.41
N LEU A 67 -13.99 -3.97 -7.12
CA LEU A 67 -15.13 -4.25 -6.24
C LEU A 67 -16.14 -3.11 -6.19
N ASN A 68 -15.96 -2.01 -6.94
CA ASN A 68 -16.86 -0.85 -6.96
C ASN A 68 -17.25 -0.34 -5.55
N GLY A 69 -16.32 -0.37 -4.60
CA GLY A 69 -16.53 0.04 -3.20
C GLY A 69 -17.07 -1.07 -2.27
N PHE A 70 -17.45 -2.23 -2.81
CA PHE A 70 -17.90 -3.38 -2.03
C PHE A 70 -16.74 -4.16 -1.39
N SER A 71 -17.11 -5.12 -0.56
CA SER A 71 -16.17 -5.92 0.23
C SER A 71 -15.92 -7.33 -0.31
N VAL A 72 -14.76 -7.86 0.04
CA VAL A 72 -14.43 -9.28 0.02
C VAL A 72 -13.87 -9.65 1.39
N GLN A 73 -14.35 -10.73 2.00
CA GLN A 73 -13.94 -11.06 3.37
C GLN A 73 -12.46 -11.49 3.45
N ASN A 74 -12.07 -12.48 2.63
CA ASN A 74 -10.69 -12.97 2.58
C ASN A 74 -10.17 -12.90 1.14
N LEU A 75 -9.12 -12.12 0.92
CA LEU A 75 -8.45 -11.94 -0.36
C LEU A 75 -7.04 -12.53 -0.28
N GLN A 76 -6.74 -13.45 -1.19
CA GLN A 76 -5.42 -14.07 -1.30
C GLN A 76 -4.76 -13.65 -2.61
N ILE A 77 -3.52 -13.18 -2.53
CA ILE A 77 -2.72 -12.76 -3.67
C ILE A 77 -1.64 -13.83 -3.91
N ASP A 78 -1.81 -14.61 -4.97
CA ASP A 78 -0.84 -15.58 -5.45
C ASP A 78 -0.66 -15.42 -6.97
N ASN A 79 -0.31 -14.20 -7.37
CA ASN A 79 -0.10 -13.86 -8.77
C ASN A 79 1.24 -13.13 -8.91
N ALA A 80 2.25 -13.83 -9.42
CA ALA A 80 3.58 -13.27 -9.67
C ALA A 80 3.59 -12.10 -10.68
N ALA A 81 2.56 -11.98 -11.54
CA ALA A 81 2.36 -10.84 -12.43
C ALA A 81 1.62 -9.66 -11.76
N ASN A 82 1.37 -9.75 -10.45
CA ASN A 82 0.69 -8.79 -9.60
C ASN A 82 -0.82 -8.67 -9.87
N ILE A 83 -1.49 -7.90 -9.01
CA ILE A 83 -2.84 -7.41 -9.25
C ILE A 83 -2.88 -5.88 -9.21
N SER A 84 -3.90 -5.30 -9.81
CA SER A 84 -4.23 -3.88 -9.69
C SER A 84 -5.67 -3.66 -9.30
N LEU A 85 -5.94 -2.60 -8.54
CA LEU A 85 -7.31 -2.14 -8.33
C LEU A 85 -7.84 -1.44 -9.59
N GLY A 86 -9.06 -1.79 -9.97
CA GLY A 86 -9.88 -1.08 -10.96
C GLY A 86 -10.97 -0.21 -10.33
N GLY A 87 -11.08 -0.23 -9.01
CA GLY A 87 -12.01 0.54 -8.19
C GLY A 87 -11.70 0.37 -6.71
N ALA A 88 -12.32 1.19 -5.85
CA ALA A 88 -12.19 1.04 -4.40
C ALA A 88 -12.62 -0.36 -3.94
N ALA A 89 -11.96 -0.88 -2.92
CA ALA A 89 -12.20 -2.23 -2.42
C ALA A 89 -12.03 -2.28 -0.90
N THR A 90 -12.84 -3.12 -0.24
CA THR A 90 -12.69 -3.40 1.20
C THR A 90 -12.34 -4.87 1.41
N VAL A 91 -11.31 -5.14 2.20
CA VAL A 91 -10.99 -6.48 2.72
C VAL A 91 -11.50 -6.59 4.16
N GLY A 92 -12.51 -7.42 4.37
CA GLY A 92 -13.25 -7.48 5.63
C GLY A 92 -12.55 -8.27 6.75
N THR A 93 -11.68 -9.23 6.42
CA THR A 93 -11.09 -10.16 7.40
C THR A 93 -9.61 -10.44 7.16
N SER A 94 -9.19 -10.81 5.95
CA SER A 94 -7.77 -11.07 5.70
C SER A 94 -7.32 -10.73 4.29
N LEU A 95 -6.17 -10.06 4.19
CA LEU A 95 -5.39 -9.93 2.95
C LEU A 95 -4.12 -10.74 3.11
N ALA A 96 -4.00 -11.86 2.40
CA ALA A 96 -2.84 -12.74 2.50
C ALA A 96 -2.01 -12.68 1.21
N PHE A 97 -0.71 -12.46 1.35
CA PHE A 97 0.23 -12.49 0.23
C PHE A 97 0.99 -13.82 0.21
N THR A 98 0.96 -14.48 -0.95
CA THR A 98 1.84 -15.61 -1.29
C THR A 98 2.87 -15.17 -2.31
N THR A 99 2.42 -14.58 -3.42
CA THR A 99 3.26 -13.98 -4.46
C THR A 99 2.59 -12.74 -5.05
N GLY A 100 3.39 -11.78 -5.55
CA GLY A 100 2.89 -10.58 -6.21
C GLY A 100 2.54 -9.42 -5.28
N LYS A 101 2.20 -8.28 -5.91
CA LYS A 101 1.87 -7.02 -5.27
C LYS A 101 0.44 -6.58 -5.59
N VAL A 102 -0.10 -5.64 -4.81
CA VAL A 102 -1.37 -4.96 -5.10
C VAL A 102 -1.10 -3.51 -5.48
N SER A 103 -1.31 -3.13 -6.73
CA SER A 103 -1.21 -1.72 -7.16
C SER A 103 -2.55 -1.01 -6.96
N LEU A 104 -2.54 0.12 -6.27
CA LEU A 104 -3.77 0.85 -5.93
C LEU A 104 -4.37 1.65 -7.09
N ASN A 105 -3.56 2.09 -8.06
CA ASN A 105 -4.01 2.83 -9.24
C ASN A 105 -4.91 4.05 -8.93
N GLY A 106 -4.69 4.71 -7.79
CA GLY A 106 -5.49 5.85 -7.37
C GLY A 106 -6.72 5.52 -6.52
N PHE A 107 -7.03 4.25 -6.31
CA PHE A 107 -8.13 3.78 -5.48
C PHE A 107 -7.66 3.41 -4.07
N ASP A 108 -8.56 3.55 -3.11
CA ASP A 108 -8.29 3.12 -1.74
C ASP A 108 -8.58 1.62 -1.57
N LEU A 109 -7.67 0.97 -0.84
CA LEU A 109 -7.86 -0.38 -0.31
C LEU A 109 -8.12 -0.28 1.18
N SER A 110 -9.36 -0.54 1.61
CA SER A 110 -9.75 -0.51 3.02
C SER A 110 -9.57 -1.88 3.67
N ILE A 111 -9.02 -1.90 4.87
CA ILE A 111 -8.80 -3.08 5.69
C ILE A 111 -9.69 -2.96 6.93
N GLY A 112 -10.64 -3.88 7.07
CA GLY A 112 -11.63 -3.86 8.16
C GLY A 112 -11.01 -3.78 9.56
N SER A 113 -11.80 -3.38 10.56
CA SER A 113 -11.32 -3.11 11.93
C SER A 113 -10.63 -4.31 12.59
N ALA A 114 -11.14 -5.52 12.38
CA ALA A 114 -10.53 -6.77 12.86
C ALA A 114 -9.64 -7.46 11.81
N ALA A 115 -9.51 -6.88 10.61
CA ALA A 115 -8.81 -7.52 9.51
C ALA A 115 -7.29 -7.42 9.65
N SER A 116 -6.59 -8.41 9.10
CA SER A 116 -5.12 -8.50 9.13
C SER A 116 -4.52 -8.62 7.73
N ILE A 117 -3.27 -8.19 7.60
CA ILE A 117 -2.44 -8.45 6.42
C ILE A 117 -1.34 -9.43 6.81
N THR A 118 -1.18 -10.50 6.04
CA THR A 118 -0.16 -11.53 6.31
C THR A 118 0.68 -11.82 5.08
N GLY A 119 1.89 -12.31 5.31
CA GLY A 119 2.83 -12.69 4.25
C GLY A 119 3.44 -11.52 3.49
N ALA A 120 3.23 -10.26 3.87
CA ALA A 120 3.85 -9.13 3.16
C ALA A 120 5.36 -9.01 3.45
N ASP A 121 6.15 -8.68 2.42
CA ASP A 121 7.58 -8.33 2.51
C ASP A 121 8.02 -7.50 1.29
N ASN A 122 9.32 -7.30 1.10
CA ASN A 122 9.87 -6.49 0.01
C ASN A 122 9.59 -7.02 -1.42
N THR A 123 9.06 -8.24 -1.56
CA THR A 123 8.64 -8.79 -2.86
C THR A 123 7.12 -8.74 -3.06
N LYS A 124 6.36 -8.65 -1.97
CA LYS A 124 4.89 -8.76 -1.93
C LYS A 124 4.29 -7.77 -0.93
N PHE A 125 3.71 -6.70 -1.45
CA PHE A 125 3.20 -5.57 -0.67
C PHE A 125 2.18 -4.76 -1.47
N VAL A 126 1.64 -3.70 -0.86
CA VAL A 126 0.72 -2.76 -1.50
C VAL A 126 1.49 -1.59 -2.10
N VAL A 127 1.39 -1.39 -3.42
CA VAL A 127 2.00 -0.27 -4.13
C VAL A 127 1.01 0.90 -4.17
N THR A 128 1.34 2.00 -3.48
CA THR A 128 0.49 3.18 -3.34
C THR A 128 0.74 4.20 -4.46
N ASN A 129 0.60 3.75 -5.71
CA ASN A 129 0.76 4.57 -6.90
C ASN A 129 -0.45 5.48 -7.17
N SER A 130 -0.23 6.57 -7.92
CA SER A 130 -1.24 7.64 -8.10
C SER A 130 -1.74 8.12 -6.73
N THR A 131 -3.03 8.37 -6.50
CA THR A 131 -3.56 9.00 -5.27
C THR A 131 -4.05 8.04 -4.18
N GLY A 132 -4.07 6.73 -4.44
CA GLY A 132 -4.72 5.74 -3.58
C GLY A 132 -3.98 5.47 -2.27
N ARG A 133 -4.73 5.07 -1.24
CA ARG A 133 -4.23 4.78 0.12
C ARG A 133 -4.57 3.36 0.55
N LEU A 134 -3.69 2.78 1.36
CA LEU A 134 -4.05 1.64 2.19
C LEU A 134 -4.67 2.19 3.48
N VAL A 135 -5.95 1.90 3.70
CA VAL A 135 -6.73 2.44 4.82
C VAL A 135 -6.97 1.33 5.84
N LYS A 136 -6.67 1.57 7.11
CA LYS A 136 -7.07 0.69 8.20
C LYS A 136 -8.27 1.30 8.91
N ASN A 137 -9.41 0.62 8.84
CA ASN A 137 -10.61 1.08 9.52
C ASN A 137 -10.47 0.91 11.04
N ALA A 138 -11.00 1.88 11.79
CA ALA A 138 -11.04 1.93 13.25
C ALA A 138 -9.71 1.50 13.89
N LEU A 139 -8.59 2.07 13.42
CA LEU A 139 -7.29 1.86 14.04
C LEU A 139 -7.31 2.43 15.47
N SER A 140 -6.82 1.64 16.41
CA SER A 140 -6.77 1.98 17.84
C SER A 140 -5.42 1.54 18.42
N THR A 141 -5.41 1.08 19.67
CA THR A 141 -4.20 0.79 20.45
C THR A 141 -3.44 -0.47 20.00
N THR A 142 -4.06 -1.34 19.21
CA THR A 142 -3.34 -2.44 18.53
C THR A 142 -2.57 -1.90 17.33
N PRO A 143 -1.23 -2.06 17.28
CA PRO A 143 -0.44 -1.60 16.14
C PRO A 143 -0.89 -2.28 14.84
N PHE A 144 -0.96 -1.50 13.77
CA PHE A 144 -1.15 -2.03 12.42
C PHE A 144 0.02 -1.63 11.53
N THR A 145 0.63 -2.62 10.88
CA THR A 145 1.67 -2.39 9.88
C THR A 145 1.02 -2.24 8.51
N TYR A 146 1.30 -1.11 7.86
CA TYR A 146 0.96 -0.85 6.46
C TYR A 146 2.14 -1.32 5.60
N PRO A 147 2.04 -2.48 4.91
CA PRO A 147 3.08 -2.94 4.01
C PRO A 147 2.97 -2.18 2.68
N VAL A 148 3.50 -0.95 2.67
CA VAL A 148 3.37 -0.04 1.53
C VAL A 148 4.72 0.26 0.88
N GLY A 149 4.64 0.62 -0.39
CA GLY A 149 5.73 1.11 -1.21
C GLY A 149 5.22 2.08 -2.27
N PHE A 150 6.04 3.05 -2.68
CA PHE A 150 5.59 4.01 -3.70
C PHE A 150 5.65 3.43 -5.13
N ASP A 151 6.49 2.43 -5.36
CA ASP A 151 6.61 1.68 -6.61
C ASP A 151 6.78 0.17 -6.37
N GLY A 152 7.02 -0.60 -7.43
CA GLY A 152 7.18 -2.06 -7.37
C GLY A 152 8.52 -2.56 -6.82
N SER A 153 9.46 -1.67 -6.49
CA SER A 153 10.81 -1.98 -6.00
C SER A 153 11.09 -1.45 -4.60
N SER A 154 10.35 -0.45 -4.15
CA SER A 154 10.61 0.27 -2.90
C SER A 154 9.59 -0.16 -1.85
N TYR A 155 10.05 -0.88 -0.83
CA TYR A 155 9.21 -1.35 0.28
C TYR A 155 9.58 -0.60 1.56
N ASN A 156 8.69 0.31 1.98
CA ASN A 156 8.89 1.22 3.11
C ASN A 156 7.69 1.14 4.06
N PRO A 157 7.54 0.01 4.79
CA PRO A 157 6.39 -0.18 5.65
C PRO A 157 6.42 0.79 6.83
N THR A 158 5.23 1.16 7.29
CA THR A 158 5.05 1.96 8.51
C THR A 158 4.09 1.25 9.44
N SER A 159 4.44 1.15 10.72
CA SER A 159 3.55 0.64 11.76
C SER A 159 2.98 1.82 12.54
N ILE A 160 1.66 1.86 12.69
CA ILE A 160 0.96 2.93 13.40
C ILE A 160 0.10 2.34 14.52
N THR A 161 0.19 2.97 15.69
CA THR A 161 -0.74 2.76 16.80
C THR A 161 -1.49 4.07 17.05
N GLN A 162 -2.83 4.02 17.15
CA GLN A 162 -3.66 5.15 17.52
C GLN A 162 -4.00 5.08 19.01
N ASN A 163 -3.34 5.91 19.82
CA ASN A 163 -3.58 5.99 21.27
C ASN A 163 -4.63 7.04 21.65
N GLY A 164 -5.21 7.72 20.67
CA GLY A 164 -6.26 8.71 20.84
C GLY A 164 -7.63 8.11 20.53
N THR A 165 -8.48 8.88 19.85
CA THR A 165 -9.76 8.39 19.36
C THR A 165 -9.54 7.43 18.20
N SER A 166 -10.24 6.29 18.22
CA SER A 166 -10.23 5.34 17.10
C SER A 166 -10.70 6.01 15.82
N ASP A 167 -9.98 5.82 14.72
CA ASP A 167 -10.29 6.43 13.42
C ASP A 167 -9.82 5.55 12.26
N ASP A 168 -10.32 5.81 11.06
CA ASP A 168 -9.85 5.24 9.82
C ASP A 168 -8.58 5.97 9.39
N ILE A 169 -7.44 5.28 9.48
CA ILE A 169 -6.14 5.85 9.16
C ILE A 169 -5.69 5.36 7.79
N GLY A 170 -5.43 6.31 6.89
CA GLY A 170 -4.98 6.05 5.52
C GLY A 170 -3.50 6.34 5.35
N VAL A 171 -2.75 5.40 4.76
CA VAL A 171 -1.32 5.57 4.47
C VAL A 171 -1.07 5.46 2.98
N ARG A 172 -0.32 6.41 2.45
CA ARG A 172 0.31 6.36 1.13
C ARG A 172 1.80 6.59 1.26
N CYS A 173 2.59 5.66 0.76
CA CYS A 173 4.02 5.86 0.55
C CYS A 173 4.21 6.72 -0.71
N LEU A 174 5.04 7.75 -0.60
CA LEU A 174 5.35 8.71 -1.63
C LEU A 174 6.81 8.53 -2.06
N GLN A 175 7.06 8.74 -3.34
CA GLN A 175 8.40 8.79 -3.89
C GLN A 175 9.13 10.02 -3.33
N ASN A 176 10.34 9.80 -2.81
CA ASN A 176 11.22 10.79 -2.20
C ASN A 176 10.64 11.45 -0.92
N ALA A 177 11.50 12.16 -0.21
CA ALA A 177 11.08 13.26 0.66
C ALA A 177 11.22 14.59 -0.12
N LEU A 178 10.20 15.43 -0.06
CA LEU A 178 10.14 16.68 -0.85
C LEU A 178 10.18 17.93 0.04
N THR A 179 10.64 19.05 -0.51
CA THR A 179 10.82 20.31 0.23
C THR A 179 9.52 20.90 0.80
N THR A 180 8.37 20.63 0.17
CA THR A 180 7.06 21.15 0.60
C THR A 180 6.05 20.02 0.84
N GLY A 181 6.45 19.03 1.64
CA GLY A 181 5.62 17.89 2.02
C GLY A 181 5.37 16.95 0.85
N ALA A 182 4.21 17.07 0.19
CA ALA A 182 3.80 16.24 -0.93
C ALA A 182 4.20 16.81 -2.31
N THR A 183 4.82 17.99 -2.34
CA THR A 183 5.24 18.70 -3.55
C THR A 183 6.64 19.30 -3.36
N GLY A 184 7.15 19.97 -4.39
CA GLY A 184 8.43 20.67 -4.35
C GLY A 184 9.58 19.83 -4.89
N ALA A 185 10.81 20.29 -4.65
CA ALA A 185 12.01 19.60 -5.08
C ALA A 185 12.28 18.39 -4.18
N ALA A 186 12.86 17.34 -4.73
CA ALA A 186 13.34 16.22 -3.92
C ALA A 186 14.58 16.64 -3.12
N PHE A 187 14.64 16.23 -1.85
CA PHE A 187 15.90 16.24 -1.12
C PHE A 187 16.88 15.28 -1.79
N VAL A 188 18.16 15.64 -1.80
CA VAL A 188 19.23 14.86 -2.47
C VAL A 188 20.25 14.27 -1.48
N LYS A 189 20.04 14.49 -0.18
CA LYS A 189 20.96 14.09 0.88
C LYS A 189 20.24 14.06 2.23
N GLU A 190 20.83 13.35 3.19
CA GLU A 190 20.49 13.38 4.62
C GLU A 190 19.06 12.89 4.98
N VAL A 191 18.31 12.33 4.03
CA VAL A 191 16.98 11.75 4.25
C VAL A 191 16.88 10.33 3.70
N VAL A 192 15.84 9.60 4.13
CA VAL A 192 15.37 8.41 3.40
C VAL A 192 14.62 8.89 2.16
N ASP A 193 14.81 8.23 1.02
CA ASP A 193 14.21 8.56 -0.27
C ASP A 193 12.74 8.09 -0.39
N ALA A 194 11.97 8.31 0.67
CA ALA A 194 10.56 8.01 0.77
C ALA A 194 9.91 8.94 1.80
N SER A 195 8.62 9.21 1.61
CA SER A 195 7.79 9.90 2.60
C SER A 195 6.43 9.22 2.72
N TRP A 196 5.70 9.49 3.80
CA TRP A 196 4.40 8.90 4.08
C TRP A 196 3.37 9.98 4.24
N SER A 197 2.36 9.99 3.36
CA SER A 197 1.14 10.76 3.59
C SER A 197 0.18 9.94 4.44
N ILE A 198 -0.07 10.41 5.65
CA ILE A 198 -0.94 9.78 6.64
C ILE A 198 -2.17 10.67 6.82
N THR A 199 -3.35 10.10 6.75
CA THR A 199 -4.65 10.79 6.90
C THR A 199 -5.53 10.11 7.93
N GLU A 200 -6.46 10.88 8.48
CA GLU A 200 -7.57 10.42 9.32
C GLU A 200 -8.90 10.75 8.62
N ALA A 201 -9.94 9.97 8.85
CA ALA A 201 -11.25 10.23 8.27
C ALA A 201 -11.96 11.37 9.00
N VAL A 202 -11.80 11.46 10.34
CA VAL A 202 -12.36 12.55 11.14
C VAL A 202 -11.21 13.39 11.70
N ALA A 203 -11.15 14.66 11.31
CA ALA A 203 -10.09 15.54 11.75
C ALA A 203 -10.07 15.70 13.29
N GLY A 204 -8.90 15.47 13.90
CA GLY A 204 -8.66 15.59 15.33
C GLY A 204 -8.80 14.30 16.14
N GLY A 205 -8.38 14.34 17.40
CA GLY A 205 -8.41 13.17 18.29
C GLY A 205 -7.24 12.21 18.13
N SER A 206 -6.38 12.40 17.13
CA SER A 206 -5.19 11.59 16.91
C SER A 206 -4.12 11.75 18.00
N ASN A 207 -3.53 10.60 18.37
CA ASN A 207 -2.35 10.47 19.19
C ASN A 207 -1.55 9.25 18.71
N LEU A 208 -0.93 9.41 17.55
CA LEU A 208 -0.26 8.31 16.85
C LEU A 208 1.14 8.06 17.42
N SER A 209 1.50 6.78 17.48
CA SER A 209 2.89 6.33 17.47
C SER A 209 3.18 5.74 16.10
N ILE A 210 4.09 6.37 15.37
CA ILE A 210 4.46 6.01 13.99
C ILE A 210 5.87 5.42 14.03
N THR A 211 6.02 4.22 13.48
CA THR A 211 7.31 3.55 13.30
C THR A 211 7.54 3.34 11.81
N SER A 212 8.42 4.15 11.23
CA SER A 212 8.82 4.02 9.82
C SER A 212 9.99 3.07 9.68
N THR A 213 9.98 2.26 8.62
CA THR A 213 11.01 1.25 8.34
C THR A 213 11.52 1.41 6.90
N TRP A 214 12.83 1.29 6.69
CA TRP A 214 13.48 1.48 5.38
C TRP A 214 14.70 0.57 5.20
N ASN A 215 15.17 0.41 3.96
CA ASN A 215 16.38 -0.34 3.65
C ASN A 215 17.59 0.58 3.50
N ALA A 216 18.80 0.03 3.66
CA ALA A 216 20.04 0.78 3.49
C ALA A 216 20.15 1.50 2.13
N GLY A 217 19.58 0.90 1.08
CA GLY A 217 19.58 1.47 -0.28
C GLY A 217 18.70 2.71 -0.44
N ASP A 218 17.78 2.96 0.50
CA ASP A 218 16.87 4.11 0.47
C ASP A 218 17.52 5.35 1.11
N GLU A 219 18.72 5.22 1.67
CA GLU A 219 19.39 6.33 2.36
C GLU A 219 20.15 7.21 1.38
N LEU A 220 19.77 8.48 1.32
CA LEU A 220 20.47 9.46 0.52
C LEU A 220 21.84 9.82 1.14
N PRO A 221 22.79 10.35 0.33
CA PRO A 221 24.13 10.69 0.80
C PRO A 221 24.13 11.49 2.11
N GLY A 222 25.00 11.12 3.05
CA GLY A 222 25.12 11.83 4.33
C GLY A 222 24.06 11.47 5.39
N PHE A 223 23.12 10.57 5.10
CA PHE A 223 22.16 10.09 6.10
C PHE A 223 22.89 9.49 7.32
N ASN A 224 22.50 9.93 8.52
CA ASN A 224 23.11 9.52 9.77
C ASN A 224 22.14 8.71 10.62
N ARG A 225 22.25 7.39 10.54
CA ARG A 225 21.44 6.45 11.35
C ARG A 225 21.56 6.68 12.85
N ALA A 226 22.66 7.22 13.35
CA ALA A 226 22.84 7.48 14.79
C ALA A 226 22.11 8.75 15.28
N LYS A 227 21.63 9.60 14.36
CA LYS A 227 20.94 10.86 14.64
C LYS A 227 19.83 11.12 13.62
N THR A 228 18.79 10.30 13.64
CA THR A 228 17.65 10.38 12.72
C THR A 228 16.31 10.44 13.47
N GLY A 229 15.26 10.93 12.83
CA GLY A 229 13.91 11.00 13.38
C GLY A 229 12.85 11.13 12.29
N ILE A 230 11.57 11.03 12.68
CA ILE A 230 10.44 11.26 11.78
C ILE A 230 10.04 12.73 11.86
N SER A 231 10.16 13.46 10.75
CA SER A 231 9.67 14.82 10.62
C SER A 231 8.25 14.86 10.07
N TYR A 232 7.48 15.86 10.46
CA TYR A 232 6.17 16.22 9.91
C TYR A 232 6.31 17.56 9.17
N PHE A 233 5.67 17.68 8.00
CA PHE A 233 5.59 18.95 7.30
C PHE A 233 4.39 19.77 7.80
N ASP A 234 4.65 20.90 8.44
CA ASP A 234 3.62 21.73 9.12
C ASP A 234 2.91 22.75 8.21
N GLY A 235 3.23 22.74 6.91
CA GLY A 235 2.75 23.71 5.93
C GLY A 235 3.78 24.79 5.59
N ILE A 236 4.79 24.99 6.45
CA ILE A 236 5.88 25.94 6.26
C ILE A 236 7.20 25.18 6.09
N GLY A 237 7.44 24.18 6.92
CA GLY A 237 8.68 23.42 6.93
C GLY A 237 8.56 22.07 7.63
N TRP A 238 9.69 21.38 7.67
CA TRP A 238 9.83 20.09 8.33
C TRP A 238 10.19 20.30 9.80
N ASP A 239 9.39 19.77 10.72
CA ASP A 239 9.44 20.09 12.15
C ASP A 239 10.49 19.29 12.98
N LEU A 240 11.42 18.59 12.33
CA LEU A 240 12.38 17.76 13.04
C LEU A 240 13.38 18.62 13.79
N THR A 241 13.46 18.47 15.11
CA THR A 241 14.45 19.17 15.94
C THR A 241 15.53 18.21 16.44
N ASN A 242 16.64 18.75 16.97
CA ASN A 242 17.68 17.94 17.62
C ASN A 242 17.18 17.18 18.86
N ALA A 243 16.04 17.58 19.45
CA ALA A 243 15.41 16.85 20.55
C ALA A 243 14.59 15.64 20.07
N ASN A 244 14.36 15.51 18.75
CA ASN A 244 13.52 14.48 18.15
C ASN A 244 14.32 13.48 17.29
N VAL A 245 15.66 13.44 17.46
CA VAL A 245 16.53 12.48 16.78
C VAL A 245 17.10 11.46 17.76
N ALA A 246 17.24 10.22 17.31
CA ALA A 246 17.86 9.13 18.03
C ALA A 246 18.60 8.19 17.05
N ALA A 247 19.25 7.16 17.59
CA ALA A 247 19.79 6.09 16.77
C ALA A 247 18.63 5.23 16.23
N ALA A 248 18.61 5.01 14.92
CA ALA A 248 17.75 4.00 14.30
C ALA A 248 18.09 2.61 14.86
N THR A 249 17.08 1.76 14.95
CA THR A 249 17.23 0.35 15.33
C THR A 249 17.22 -0.54 14.10
N GLY A 250 17.55 -1.82 14.27
CA GLY A 250 17.61 -2.81 13.18
C GLY A 250 18.97 -2.90 12.50
N THR A 251 19.13 -3.93 11.67
CA THR A 251 20.38 -4.24 10.94
C THR A 251 20.13 -4.40 9.44
N GLY A 252 19.08 -3.75 8.93
CA GLY A 252 18.56 -3.97 7.59
C GLY A 252 17.37 -4.95 7.63
N PRO A 253 16.12 -4.46 7.58
CA PRO A 253 15.73 -3.06 7.51
C PRO A 253 16.03 -2.26 8.80
N TYR A 254 16.09 -0.94 8.70
CA TYR A 254 16.23 -0.01 9.82
C TYR A 254 14.89 0.61 10.19
N SER A 255 14.73 1.04 11.44
CA SER A 255 13.50 1.67 11.91
C SER A 255 13.72 2.78 12.94
N ILE A 256 12.79 3.73 12.98
CA ILE A 256 12.73 4.80 13.97
C ILE A 256 11.26 5.07 14.32
N THR A 257 10.99 5.47 15.55
CA THR A 257 9.64 5.74 16.05
C THR A 257 9.49 7.20 16.49
N ARG A 258 8.36 7.81 16.15
CA ARG A 258 7.89 9.06 16.74
C ARG A 258 6.53 8.85 17.37
N SER A 259 6.42 9.17 18.66
CA SER A 259 5.18 9.07 19.43
C SER A 259 4.54 10.45 19.63
N SER A 260 3.31 10.46 20.15
CA SER A 260 2.57 11.68 20.47
C SER A 260 2.27 12.57 19.25
N VAL A 261 2.10 11.97 18.07
CA VAL A 261 1.77 12.68 16.83
C VAL A 261 0.28 13.01 16.83
N ARG A 262 -0.04 14.30 16.83
CA ARG A 262 -1.42 14.82 16.89
C ARG A 262 -1.92 15.46 15.60
N ASN A 263 -0.99 15.87 14.72
CA ASN A 263 -1.28 16.41 13.40
C ASN A 263 -0.88 15.37 12.36
N LEU A 264 -1.75 15.14 11.38
CA LEU A 264 -1.53 14.21 10.29
C LEU A 264 -1.30 14.97 8.97
N GLY A 265 -0.62 14.32 8.03
CA GLY A 265 -0.14 14.95 6.81
C GLY A 265 1.04 14.17 6.25
N VAL A 266 2.08 14.87 5.80
CA VAL A 266 3.27 14.20 5.22
C VAL A 266 4.39 14.09 6.24
N PHE A 267 4.96 12.90 6.31
CA PHE A 267 6.07 12.56 7.19
C PHE A 267 7.27 12.04 6.39
N ALA A 268 8.48 12.34 6.84
CA ALA A 268 9.71 11.84 6.23
C ALA A 268 10.72 11.46 7.31
N VAL A 269 11.63 10.53 7.01
CA VAL A 269 12.74 10.17 7.90
C VAL A 269 13.98 10.94 7.47
N GLY A 270 14.61 11.66 8.40
CA GLY A 270 15.74 12.52 8.10
C GLY A 270 16.76 12.62 9.23
N GLY A 271 18.01 12.88 8.84
CA GLY A 271 19.12 13.16 9.74
C GLY A 271 19.38 14.67 9.85
N ARG A 272 19.39 15.16 11.10
CA ARG A 272 19.50 16.58 11.51
C ARG A 272 18.41 17.54 10.97
N PRO A 273 18.03 18.57 11.75
CA PRO A 273 17.18 19.65 11.28
C PRO A 273 17.89 20.44 10.18
N ILE A 274 17.42 20.36 8.93
CA ILE A 274 17.81 21.34 7.91
C ILE A 274 16.73 22.43 7.98
N PHE A 275 16.93 23.37 8.92
CA PHE A 275 16.25 24.65 8.85
C PHE A 275 16.71 25.34 7.58
N ASN A 276 15.75 25.71 6.72
CA ASN A 276 15.83 26.69 5.64
C ASN A 276 17.22 27.32 5.43
N SER A 277 17.90 26.95 4.33
CA SER A 277 18.76 27.93 3.66
C SER A 277 17.89 28.83 2.81
#